data_AF-A0A524AUS8-F1
#
_entry.id   AF-A0A524AUS8-F1
#
_cell.length_a   1.000
_cell.length_b   1.000
_cell.length_c   1.000
_cell.angle_alpha   90.00
_cell.angle_beta   90.00
_cell.angle_gamma   90.00
#
_symmetry.space_group_name_H-M   'P 1'
#
loop_
_entity.id
_entity.type
_entity.pdbx_description
1 polymer ?
#
loop_
_entity_poly.entity_id
_entity_poly.type
_entity_poly.pdbx_seq_one_letter_code
_entity_poly.pdbx_strand_id
1 'polypeptide(L)'
;MMTIKVFISHAAADEKLAKALVDFLFSCMHLDDEKVRCTSVPGHKLPVGSDVAKTLRDELGESSVVIGLLTPRSLHSSWVLFELGAAWGSHKNIKPLLSDDIDFSDLPGPLSGHHAVRLSDVNGLIQLMDEVRRIVGVRERSAAKVHAAAEKLTEVHSQIQAAVLKATSPKPATTRVKEPTISGMPFSELVRVLAAEEITVPAHIAGTDSDRTISLLKALIHYCDSLAGGVRSISDPNEDQGFLYYYVALKLLPFQLVKYDKLPASVHWRRIVLSANGLKFVSHFKRLRAALRTDDRNK
;
A
#
# COMPACT_ATOMS: atom_id res chain seq x y z
N MET A 1 35.52 -0.49 -3.21
CA MET A 1 34.09 -0.29 -3.56
C MET A 1 33.50 0.66 -2.52
N MET A 2 32.68 1.62 -2.92
CA MET A 2 31.98 2.47 -1.96
C MET A 2 30.90 1.62 -1.29
N THR A 3 30.99 1.47 0.03
CA THR A 3 30.11 0.57 0.80
C THR A 3 29.01 1.39 1.45
N ILE A 4 27.76 1.06 1.13
CA ILE A 4 26.58 1.62 1.81
C ILE A 4 26.63 1.23 3.29
N LYS A 5 26.42 2.19 4.19
CA LYS A 5 26.38 1.97 5.64
C LYS A 5 24.97 2.01 6.18
N VAL A 6 24.16 2.95 5.71
CA VAL A 6 22.77 3.14 6.11
C VAL A 6 21.87 2.90 4.91
N PHE A 7 20.99 1.92 4.99
CA PHE A 7 19.96 1.67 4.00
C PHE A 7 18.61 2.10 4.56
N ILE A 8 17.86 2.92 3.81
CA ILE A 8 16.52 3.36 4.20
C ILE A 8 15.51 2.66 3.30
N SER A 9 14.70 1.78 3.88
CA SER A 9 13.59 1.12 3.20
C SER A 9 12.29 1.85 3.51
N HIS A 10 11.59 2.31 2.47
CA HIS A 10 10.37 3.12 2.57
C HIS A 10 9.52 2.99 1.29
N ALA A 11 8.24 3.34 1.33
CA ALA A 11 7.45 3.42 0.10
C ALA A 11 7.86 4.64 -0.72
N ALA A 12 7.98 4.52 -2.05
CA ALA A 12 8.31 5.65 -2.92
C ALA A 12 7.39 6.88 -2.72
N ALA A 13 6.13 6.63 -2.37
CA ALA A 13 5.15 7.69 -2.10
C ALA A 13 5.45 8.50 -0.81
N ASP A 14 6.29 7.98 0.09
CA ASP A 14 6.76 8.62 1.32
C ASP A 14 8.02 9.49 1.10
N GLU A 15 8.37 9.84 -0.14
CA GLU A 15 9.59 10.60 -0.47
C GLU A 15 9.82 11.83 0.42
N LYS A 16 8.77 12.61 0.74
CA LYS A 16 8.89 13.80 1.60
C LYS A 16 9.39 13.44 3.01
N LEU A 17 8.84 12.37 3.59
CA LEU A 17 9.22 11.91 4.93
C LEU A 17 10.60 11.22 4.90
N ALA A 18 10.87 10.42 3.87
CA ALA A 18 12.18 9.79 3.67
C ALA A 18 13.29 10.83 3.51
N LYS A 19 13.04 11.92 2.77
CA LYS A 19 13.98 13.05 2.67
C LYS A 19 14.22 13.69 4.04
N ALA A 20 13.19 13.91 4.83
CA ALA A 20 13.35 14.48 6.17
C ALA A 20 14.17 13.56 7.10
N LEU A 21 14.00 12.25 6.97
CA LEU A 21 14.82 11.25 7.69
C LEU A 21 16.28 11.28 7.23
N VAL A 22 16.55 11.43 5.94
CA VAL A 22 17.91 11.62 5.40
C VAL A 22 18.55 12.89 5.96
N ASP A 23 17.83 14.02 5.91
CA ASP A 23 18.30 15.30 6.46
C ASP A 23 18.57 15.18 7.98
N PHE A 24 17.76 14.41 8.71
CA PHE A 24 17.94 14.08 10.12
C PHE A 24 19.25 13.32 10.37
N LEU A 25 19.52 12.25 9.61
CA LEU A 25 20.77 11.47 9.70
C LEU A 25 22.01 12.38 9.58
N PHE A 26 22.07 13.22 8.55
CA PHE A 26 23.21 14.12 8.32
C PHE A 26 23.33 15.26 9.36
N SER A 27 22.21 15.67 9.95
CA SER A 27 22.19 16.68 11.00
C SER A 27 22.69 16.14 12.34
N CYS A 28 22.60 14.83 12.56
CA CYS A 28 22.98 14.18 13.81
C CYS A 28 24.40 13.59 13.82
N MET A 29 24.95 13.21 12.66
CA MET A 29 26.27 12.57 12.58
C MET A 29 27.08 13.01 11.36
N HIS A 30 28.39 12.77 11.43
CA HIS A 30 29.31 12.98 10.31
C HIS A 30 29.31 11.77 9.39
N LEU A 31 28.46 11.81 8.37
CA LEU A 31 28.30 10.76 7.35
C LEU A 31 28.42 11.38 5.96
N ASP A 32 29.01 10.64 5.02
CA ASP A 32 29.13 11.06 3.61
C ASP A 32 27.90 10.59 2.82
N ASP A 33 27.48 11.35 1.80
CA ASP A 33 26.28 11.07 1.00
C ASP A 33 26.28 9.66 0.39
N GLU A 34 27.45 9.21 -0.08
CA GLU A 34 27.65 7.91 -0.74
C GLU A 34 27.52 6.72 0.20
N LYS A 35 27.43 6.95 1.51
CA LYS A 35 27.22 5.89 2.52
C LYS A 35 25.74 5.67 2.83
N VAL A 36 24.83 6.43 2.21
CA VAL A 36 23.38 6.34 2.43
C VAL A 36 22.67 5.90 1.16
N ARG A 37 21.84 4.87 1.27
CA ARG A 37 20.93 4.45 0.19
C ARG A 37 19.49 4.82 0.55
N CYS A 38 18.85 5.65 -0.29
CA CYS A 38 17.43 5.99 -0.22
C CYS A 38 16.92 6.34 -1.62
N THR A 39 16.24 5.40 -2.29
CA THR A 39 16.03 5.42 -3.75
C THR A 39 15.13 6.52 -4.27
N SER A 40 14.22 7.06 -3.44
CA SER A 40 13.38 8.19 -3.84
C SER A 40 14.08 9.54 -3.68
N VAL A 41 15.09 9.65 -2.82
CA VAL A 41 15.68 10.94 -2.42
C VAL A 41 16.84 11.31 -3.37
N PRO A 42 16.79 12.46 -4.07
CA PRO A 42 17.91 12.95 -4.88
C PRO A 42 19.22 13.00 -4.08
N GLY A 43 20.33 12.58 -4.70
CA GLY A 43 21.62 12.43 -4.02
C GLY A 43 21.86 11.03 -3.44
N HIS A 44 20.81 10.26 -3.17
CA HIS A 44 20.90 8.88 -2.63
C HIS A 44 20.22 7.83 -3.52
N LYS A 45 19.85 8.23 -4.74
CA LYS A 45 19.28 7.37 -5.79
C LYS A 45 20.30 6.40 -6.35
N LEU A 46 19.81 5.32 -6.93
CA LEU A 46 20.66 4.34 -7.60
C LEU A 46 21.44 4.99 -8.76
N PRO A 47 22.66 4.47 -9.08
CA PRO A 47 23.38 4.89 -10.26
C PRO A 47 22.53 4.73 -11.53
N VAL A 48 22.62 5.69 -12.44
CA VAL A 48 21.88 5.65 -13.71
C VAL A 48 22.31 4.41 -14.52
N GLY A 49 21.33 3.64 -15.00
CA GLY A 49 21.58 2.42 -15.77
C GLY A 49 21.94 1.17 -14.95
N SER A 50 21.93 1.26 -13.62
CA SER A 50 22.12 0.10 -12.74
C SER A 50 20.95 -0.88 -12.82
N ASP A 51 21.24 -2.17 -12.65
CA ASP A 51 20.21 -3.17 -12.35
C ASP A 51 19.66 -2.91 -10.95
N VAL A 52 18.44 -2.40 -10.89
CA VAL A 52 17.79 -1.97 -9.63
C VAL A 52 17.72 -3.09 -8.61
N ALA A 53 17.25 -4.27 -9.02
CA ALA A 53 17.00 -5.38 -8.09
C ALA A 53 18.31 -6.01 -7.60
N LYS A 54 19.31 -6.10 -8.47
CA LYS A 54 20.64 -6.58 -8.08
C LYS A 54 21.33 -5.58 -7.15
N THR A 55 21.40 -4.30 -7.57
CA THR A 55 22.12 -3.26 -6.82
C THR A 55 21.53 -3.08 -5.42
N LEU A 56 20.19 -3.04 -5.28
CA LEU A 56 19.57 -2.90 -3.97
C LEU A 56 19.82 -4.10 -3.06
N ARG A 57 19.82 -5.32 -3.60
CA ARG A 57 20.15 -6.52 -2.83
C ARG A 57 21.59 -6.50 -2.33
N ASP A 58 22.53 -6.14 -3.21
CA ASP A 58 23.95 -6.09 -2.87
C ASP A 58 24.19 -5.00 -1.80
N GLU A 59 23.65 -3.80 -2.00
CA GLU A 59 23.83 -2.67 -1.08
C GLU A 59 23.10 -2.85 0.25
N LEU A 60 21.93 -3.49 0.26
CA LEU A 60 21.27 -3.91 1.48
C LEU A 60 22.12 -4.95 2.22
N GLY A 61 22.67 -5.92 1.48
CA GLY A 61 23.59 -6.94 2.00
C GLY A 61 24.91 -6.37 2.52
N GLU A 62 25.35 -5.22 2.03
CA GLU A 62 26.55 -4.52 2.52
C GLU A 62 26.27 -3.54 3.67
N SER A 63 25.02 -3.07 3.79
CA SER A 63 24.62 -2.10 4.81
C SER A 63 24.90 -2.60 6.23
N SER A 64 25.30 -1.66 7.10
CA SER A 64 25.56 -1.92 8.51
C SER A 64 24.27 -1.84 9.33
N VAL A 65 23.33 -0.99 8.89
CA VAL A 65 22.01 -0.79 9.49
C VAL A 65 20.97 -0.53 8.41
N VAL A 66 19.78 -1.08 8.60
CA VAL A 66 18.60 -0.87 7.77
C VAL A 66 17.56 -0.13 8.61
N ILE A 67 17.19 1.08 8.19
CA ILE A 67 16.09 1.83 8.80
C ILE A 67 14.83 1.57 7.98
N GLY A 68 13.86 0.91 8.58
CA GLY A 68 12.54 0.73 7.96
C GLY A 68 11.66 1.90 8.34
N LEU A 69 11.37 2.79 7.40
CA LEU A 69 10.41 3.88 7.59
C LEU A 69 9.00 3.35 7.33
N LEU A 70 8.31 3.00 8.41
CA LEU A 70 7.05 2.27 8.37
C LEU A 70 5.88 3.25 8.42
N THR A 71 5.22 3.39 7.27
CA THR A 71 3.93 4.08 7.03
C THR A 71 2.88 3.08 6.52
N PRO A 72 1.57 3.38 6.55
CA PRO A 72 0.57 2.49 5.96
C PRO A 72 0.88 2.13 4.50
N ARG A 73 1.43 3.09 3.74
CA ARG A 73 1.86 2.87 2.35
C ARG A 73 3.02 1.90 2.23
N SER A 74 3.95 1.94 3.18
CA SER A 74 5.09 1.03 3.22
C SER A 74 4.69 -0.40 3.59
N LEU A 75 3.71 -0.58 4.49
CA LEU A 75 3.20 -1.91 4.86
C LEU A 75 2.45 -2.59 3.71
N HIS A 76 1.88 -1.81 2.79
CA HIS A 76 1.28 -2.30 1.56
C HIS A 76 2.27 -2.40 0.38
N SER A 77 3.53 -2.01 0.56
CA SER A 77 4.55 -2.06 -0.50
C SER A 77 5.26 -3.40 -0.49
N SER A 78 5.02 -4.24 -1.49
CA SER A 78 5.71 -5.53 -1.66
C SER A 78 7.23 -5.36 -1.69
N TRP A 79 7.72 -4.26 -2.26
CA TRP A 79 9.15 -3.95 -2.32
C TRP A 79 9.77 -3.70 -0.94
N VAL A 80 9.09 -2.89 -0.11
CA VAL A 80 9.54 -2.62 1.28
C VAL A 80 9.52 -3.89 2.10
N LEU A 81 8.44 -4.67 2.02
CA LEU A 81 8.36 -5.94 2.73
C LEU A 81 9.44 -6.92 2.28
N PHE A 82 9.80 -6.94 0.99
CA PHE A 82 10.88 -7.76 0.46
C PHE A 82 12.25 -7.32 0.99
N GLU A 83 12.54 -6.01 0.99
CA GLU A 83 13.79 -5.45 1.54
C GLU A 83 13.92 -5.75 3.04
N LEU A 84 12.87 -5.51 3.83
CA LEU A 84 12.87 -5.79 5.27
C LEU A 84 12.98 -7.30 5.56
N GLY A 85 12.32 -8.14 4.75
CA GLY A 85 12.46 -9.59 4.83
C GLY A 85 13.89 -10.06 4.52
N ALA A 86 14.53 -9.50 3.48
CA ALA A 86 15.91 -9.79 3.14
C ALA A 86 16.90 -9.31 4.21
N ALA A 87 16.67 -8.13 4.78
CA ALA A 87 17.44 -7.60 5.90
C ALA A 87 17.35 -8.51 7.12
N TRP A 88 16.15 -8.99 7.44
CA TRP A 88 15.91 -9.89 8.57
C TRP A 88 16.58 -11.24 8.35
N GLY A 89 16.38 -11.84 7.17
CA GLY A 89 16.99 -13.12 6.79
C GLY A 89 18.53 -13.07 6.72
N SER A 90 19.10 -11.87 6.52
CA SER A 90 20.55 -11.64 6.51
C SER A 90 21.09 -11.14 7.85
N HIS A 91 20.30 -11.23 8.93
CA HIS A 91 20.67 -10.80 10.29
C HIS A 91 21.19 -9.36 10.38
N LYS A 92 20.61 -8.45 9.57
CA LYS A 92 20.98 -7.02 9.61
C LYS A 92 20.43 -6.34 10.86
N ASN A 93 21.11 -5.27 11.28
CA ASN A 93 20.58 -4.36 12.30
C ASN A 93 19.39 -3.61 11.71
N ILE A 94 18.18 -4.09 11.96
CA ILE A 94 16.96 -3.40 11.52
C ILE A 94 16.53 -2.42 12.62
N LYS A 95 16.22 -1.20 12.23
CA LYS A 95 15.65 -0.15 13.07
C LYS A 95 14.29 0.25 12.51
N PRO A 96 13.19 -0.30 13.04
CA PRO A 96 11.86 0.07 12.61
C PRO A 96 11.49 1.45 13.18
N LEU A 97 11.13 2.37 12.30
CA LEU A 97 10.72 3.73 12.61
C LEU A 97 9.30 3.94 12.12
N LEU A 98 8.35 4.03 13.04
CA LEU A 98 6.92 4.00 12.78
C LEU A 98 6.35 5.41 12.68
N SER A 99 5.45 5.59 11.72
CA SER A 99 4.50 6.69 11.74
C SER A 99 3.40 6.48 12.78
N ASP A 100 2.79 7.58 13.22
CA ASP A 100 1.77 7.54 14.27
C ASP A 100 0.43 6.93 13.83
N ASP A 101 0.22 6.78 12.52
CA ASP A 101 -0.95 6.15 11.90
C ASP A 101 -0.80 4.63 11.69
N ILE A 102 0.20 4.02 12.35
CA ILE A 102 0.39 2.57 12.44
C ILE A 102 0.42 2.13 13.91
N ASP A 103 -0.24 1.01 14.19
CA ASP A 103 -0.08 0.30 15.44
C ASP A 103 1.04 -0.74 15.35
N PHE A 104 1.73 -0.97 16.47
CA PHE A 104 2.78 -2.00 16.54
C PHE A 104 2.29 -3.40 16.14
N SER A 105 0.99 -3.67 16.33
CA SER A 105 0.34 -4.92 15.91
C SER A 105 0.27 -5.10 14.39
N ASP A 106 0.41 -4.02 13.61
CA ASP A 106 0.36 -4.08 12.16
C ASP A 106 1.71 -4.47 11.54
N LEU A 107 2.76 -4.57 12.37
CA LEU A 107 4.09 -4.96 11.93
C LEU A 107 4.13 -6.44 11.51
N PRO A 108 4.59 -6.75 10.29
CA PRO A 108 4.56 -8.12 9.79
C PRO A 108 5.65 -8.99 10.45
N GLY A 109 5.25 -10.19 10.86
CA GLY A 109 6.16 -11.28 11.21
C GLY A 109 7.21 -10.88 12.25
N PRO A 110 8.51 -11.17 12.02
CA PRO A 110 9.58 -10.93 13.00
C PRO A 110 9.75 -9.46 13.44
N LEU A 111 9.23 -8.50 12.67
CA LEU A 111 9.30 -7.07 13.03
C LEU A 111 8.44 -6.72 14.25
N SER A 112 7.40 -7.51 14.53
CA SER A 112 6.54 -7.35 15.72
C SER A 112 7.26 -7.61 17.06
N GLY A 113 8.39 -8.33 17.04
CA GLY A 113 9.20 -8.62 18.22
C GLY A 113 10.31 -7.59 18.52
N HIS A 114 10.48 -6.58 17.67
CA HIS A 114 11.51 -5.56 17.84
C HIS A 114 10.95 -4.31 18.55
N HIS A 115 11.78 -3.70 19.41
CA HIS A 115 11.50 -2.36 19.93
C HIS A 115 11.51 -1.39 18.74
N ALA A 116 10.38 -0.74 18.50
CA ALA A 116 10.18 0.20 17.41
C ALA A 116 10.06 1.62 17.98
N VAL A 117 10.59 2.61 17.25
CA VAL A 117 10.53 4.02 17.63
C VAL A 117 9.41 4.69 16.85
N ARG A 118 8.65 5.60 17.47
CA ARG A 118 7.67 6.44 16.77
C ARG A 118 8.28 7.75 16.32
N LEU A 119 7.85 8.26 15.17
CA LEU A 119 8.28 9.56 14.64
C LEU A 119 7.82 10.75 15.50
N SER A 120 6.80 10.58 16.35
CA SER A 120 6.40 11.55 17.37
C SER A 120 7.25 11.54 18.63
N ASP A 121 8.04 10.49 18.86
CA ASP A 121 8.84 10.36 20.06
C ASP A 121 10.25 10.92 19.84
N VAL A 122 10.44 12.19 20.20
CA VAL A 122 11.73 12.89 20.08
C VAL A 122 12.84 12.16 20.84
N ASN A 123 12.56 11.62 22.03
CA ASN A 123 13.58 10.91 22.82
C ASN A 123 13.94 9.59 22.17
N GLY A 124 12.94 8.86 21.68
CA GLY A 124 13.15 7.64 20.89
C GLY A 124 13.96 7.89 19.61
N LEU A 125 13.72 9.01 18.91
CA LEU A 125 14.51 9.41 17.73
C LEU A 125 15.98 9.69 18.09
N ILE A 126 16.23 10.36 19.21
CA ILE A 126 17.59 10.63 19.71
C ILE A 126 18.28 9.30 20.05
N GLN A 127 17.59 8.39 20.75
CA GLN A 127 18.12 7.07 21.08
C GLN A 127 18.43 6.25 19.81
N LEU A 128 17.48 6.20 18.87
CA LEU A 128 17.66 5.54 17.57
C LEU A 128 18.93 6.02 16.88
N MET A 129 19.14 7.34 16.88
CA MET A 129 20.28 7.94 16.19
C MET A 129 21.61 7.64 16.89
N ASP A 130 21.66 7.64 18.21
CA ASP A 130 22.84 7.20 18.98
C ASP A 130 23.21 5.74 18.66
N GLU A 131 22.22 4.86 18.59
CA GLU A 131 22.42 3.45 18.20
C GLU A 131 22.92 3.31 16.75
N VAL A 132 22.28 3.99 15.79
CA VAL A 132 22.70 4.02 14.38
C VAL A 132 24.14 4.52 14.26
N ARG A 133 24.47 5.61 14.94
CA ARG A 133 25.81 6.21 14.94
C ARG A 133 26.86 5.26 15.51
N ARG A 134 26.55 4.51 16.56
CA ARG A 134 27.44 3.46 17.12
C ARG A 134 27.65 2.31 16.15
N ILE A 135 26.59 1.83 15.50
CA ILE A 135 26.66 0.74 14.49
C ILE A 135 27.52 1.17 13.30
N VAL A 136 27.34 2.40 12.82
CA VAL A 136 28.06 2.93 11.65
C VAL A 136 29.50 3.34 12.01
N GLY A 137 29.79 3.66 13.27
CA GLY A 137 31.12 4.00 13.76
C GLY A 137 31.56 5.43 13.44
N VAL A 138 30.62 6.38 13.40
CA VAL A 138 30.90 7.79 13.03
C VAL A 138 30.85 8.74 14.23
N ARG A 139 31.36 9.96 14.06
CA ARG A 139 31.26 11.02 15.07
C ARG A 139 29.86 11.63 15.09
N GLU A 140 29.35 11.86 16.28
CA GLU A 140 28.09 12.57 16.50
C GLU A 140 28.31 14.09 16.38
N ARG A 141 27.22 14.79 16.08
CA ARG A 141 27.13 16.25 16.17
C ARG A 141 26.81 16.65 17.62
N SER A 142 26.71 17.95 17.91
CA SER A 142 26.35 18.39 19.27
C SER A 142 24.93 17.94 19.63
N ALA A 143 24.68 17.66 20.91
CA ALA A 143 23.36 17.28 21.41
C ALA A 143 22.26 18.28 21.01
N ALA A 144 22.58 19.58 21.00
CA ALA A 144 21.67 20.62 20.53
C ALA A 144 21.26 20.46 19.05
N LYS A 145 22.20 20.05 18.18
CA LYS A 145 21.90 19.78 16.76
C LYS A 145 21.06 18.52 16.61
N VAL A 146 21.36 17.48 17.37
CA VAL A 146 20.62 16.21 17.36
C VAL A 146 19.17 16.45 17.79
N HIS A 147 18.97 17.17 18.89
CA HIS A 147 17.64 17.50 19.40
C HIS A 147 16.83 18.35 18.41
N ALA A 148 17.42 19.45 17.90
CA ALA A 148 16.74 20.30 16.93
C ALA A 148 16.38 19.56 15.64
N ALA A 149 17.22 18.60 15.21
CA ALA A 149 16.95 17.79 14.04
C ALA A 149 15.83 16.75 14.30
N ALA A 150 15.76 16.19 15.51
CA ALA A 150 14.67 15.30 15.92
C ALA A 150 13.33 16.05 15.96
N GLU A 151 13.28 17.23 16.57
CA GLU A 151 12.09 18.10 16.58
C GLU A 151 11.63 18.44 15.16
N LYS A 152 12.57 18.76 14.26
CA LYS A 152 12.27 19.05 12.86
C LYS A 152 11.68 17.85 12.13
N LEU A 153 12.21 16.64 12.35
CA LEU A 153 11.66 15.42 11.76
C LEU A 153 10.22 15.17 12.27
N THR A 154 10.00 15.32 13.57
CA THR A 154 8.67 15.21 14.18
C THR A 154 7.71 16.27 13.64
N GLU A 155 8.17 17.50 13.41
CA GLU A 155 7.35 18.56 12.81
C GLU A 155 6.94 18.19 11.37
N VAL A 156 7.88 17.74 10.54
CA VAL A 156 7.58 17.28 9.18
C VAL A 156 6.59 16.11 9.21
N HIS A 157 6.77 15.16 10.13
CA HIS A 157 5.84 14.05 10.32
C HIS A 157 4.43 14.55 10.67
N SER A 158 4.32 15.44 11.67
CA SER A 158 3.05 16.04 12.09
C SER A 158 2.37 16.81 10.96
N GLN A 159 3.11 17.58 10.17
CA GLN A 159 2.56 18.27 8.99
C GLN A 159 2.05 17.29 7.92
N ILE A 160 2.77 16.19 7.70
CA ILE A 160 2.32 15.13 6.78
C ILE A 160 1.06 14.48 7.33
N GLN A 161 1.02 14.12 8.60
CA GLN A 161 -0.16 13.54 9.23
C GLN A 161 -1.35 14.51 9.21
N ALA A 162 -1.15 15.79 9.48
CA ALA A 162 -2.19 16.81 9.36
C ALA A 162 -2.67 16.96 7.91
N ALA A 163 -1.78 16.89 6.92
CA ALA A 163 -2.14 16.92 5.50
C ALA A 163 -2.88 15.66 5.07
N VAL A 164 -2.46 14.48 5.53
CA VAL A 164 -3.14 13.20 5.33
C VAL A 164 -4.51 13.29 5.95
N LEU A 165 -4.61 13.65 7.24
CA LEU A 165 -5.87 13.87 7.96
C LEU A 165 -6.76 14.90 7.27
N LYS A 166 -6.22 15.97 6.68
CA LYS A 166 -6.98 16.98 5.91
C LYS A 166 -7.40 16.50 4.52
N ALA A 167 -6.63 15.61 3.90
CA ALA A 167 -6.95 15.00 2.61
C ALA A 167 -7.93 13.81 2.77
N THR A 168 -7.87 13.10 3.90
CA THR A 168 -8.83 12.08 4.33
C THR A 168 -10.01 12.68 5.10
N SER A 169 -9.89 13.93 5.54
CA SER A 169 -11.02 14.73 6.00
C SER A 169 -11.97 14.86 4.81
N PRO A 170 -13.26 14.55 4.99
CA PRO A 170 -14.24 14.87 3.97
C PRO A 170 -14.17 16.37 3.66
N LYS A 171 -14.33 16.71 2.38
CA LYS A 171 -14.88 18.02 1.97
C LYS A 171 -16.04 18.40 2.89
N PRO A 172 -16.27 19.71 3.18
CA PRO A 172 -17.23 20.15 4.18
C PRO A 172 -18.56 19.40 4.07
N ALA A 173 -19.00 18.90 5.22
CA ALA A 173 -20.10 17.97 5.35
C ALA A 173 -21.39 18.49 4.70
N THR A 174 -21.81 17.84 3.61
CA THR A 174 -23.21 17.47 3.49
C THR A 174 -23.39 16.22 4.36
N THR A 175 -23.78 16.44 5.62
CA THR A 175 -24.37 15.43 6.54
C THR A 175 -23.90 13.97 6.32
N ARG A 176 -22.70 13.64 6.84
CA ARG A 176 -22.14 12.27 6.73
C ARG A 176 -22.99 11.24 7.46
N VAL A 177 -23.82 10.55 6.70
CA VAL A 177 -24.25 9.18 7.03
C VAL A 177 -22.98 8.32 7.08
N LYS A 178 -22.78 7.58 8.18
CA LYS A 178 -21.67 6.62 8.37
C LYS A 178 -21.53 5.76 7.11
N GLU A 179 -20.38 5.77 6.44
CA GLU A 179 -20.23 5.03 5.18
C GLU A 179 -20.43 3.53 5.43
N PRO A 180 -21.11 2.80 4.54
CA PRO A 180 -21.42 1.41 4.78
C PRO A 180 -20.15 0.56 4.72
N THR A 181 -20.01 -0.35 5.67
CA THR A 181 -19.06 -1.45 5.61
C THR A 181 -19.68 -2.60 4.81
N ILE A 182 -18.93 -3.14 3.85
CA ILE A 182 -19.34 -4.28 3.02
C ILE A 182 -18.25 -5.33 3.08
N SER A 183 -18.63 -6.58 3.42
CA SER A 183 -17.67 -7.68 3.64
C SER A 183 -16.58 -7.35 4.68
N GLY A 184 -16.93 -6.58 5.72
CA GLY A 184 -15.97 -6.18 6.76
C GLY A 184 -15.03 -5.03 6.36
N MET A 185 -15.15 -4.50 5.14
CA MET A 185 -14.29 -3.42 4.62
C MET A 185 -15.11 -2.14 4.37
N PRO A 186 -14.57 -0.93 4.65
CA PRO A 186 -15.19 0.32 4.23
C PRO A 186 -15.48 0.32 2.72
N PHE A 187 -16.66 0.81 2.31
CA PHE A 187 -17.04 0.82 0.89
C PHE A 187 -16.00 1.53 0.00
N SER A 188 -15.46 2.66 0.48
CA SER A 188 -14.45 3.43 -0.24
C SER A 188 -13.15 2.65 -0.48
N GLU A 189 -12.74 1.81 0.49
CA GLU A 189 -11.59 0.94 0.37
C GLU A 189 -11.85 -0.20 -0.63
N LEU A 190 -13.01 -0.84 -0.53
CA LEU A 190 -13.39 -1.91 -1.45
C LEU A 190 -13.49 -1.41 -2.90
N VAL A 191 -13.96 -0.18 -3.13
CA VAL A 191 -13.93 0.47 -4.45
C VAL A 191 -12.50 0.63 -4.96
N ARG A 192 -11.56 1.06 -4.10
CA ARG A 192 -10.14 1.22 -4.50
C ARG A 192 -9.52 -0.11 -4.90
N VAL A 193 -9.71 -1.15 -4.09
CA VAL A 193 -9.15 -2.49 -4.37
C VAL A 193 -9.68 -3.03 -5.69
N LEU A 194 -10.99 -2.98 -5.91
CA LEU A 194 -11.60 -3.46 -7.16
C LEU A 194 -11.23 -2.60 -8.37
N ALA A 195 -10.94 -1.30 -8.19
CA ALA A 195 -10.52 -0.41 -9.27
C ALA A 195 -9.07 -0.65 -9.70
N ALA A 196 -8.21 -1.12 -8.79
CA ALA A 196 -6.80 -1.40 -9.05
C ALA A 196 -6.56 -2.76 -9.72
N GLU A 197 -7.47 -3.72 -9.54
CA GLU A 197 -7.38 -5.03 -10.19
C GLU A 197 -7.85 -4.93 -11.65
N GLU A 198 -7.00 -5.33 -12.60
CA GLU A 198 -7.32 -5.32 -14.03
C GLU A 198 -7.72 -6.71 -14.55
N ILE A 199 -8.64 -6.72 -15.52
CA ILE A 199 -9.03 -7.90 -16.29
C ILE A 199 -9.00 -7.57 -17.79
N THR A 200 -8.55 -8.54 -18.59
CA THR A 200 -8.59 -8.45 -20.05
C THR A 200 -9.89 -9.08 -20.55
N VAL A 201 -10.70 -8.30 -21.27
CA VAL A 201 -11.92 -8.76 -21.93
C VAL A 201 -11.57 -9.07 -23.39
N PRO A 202 -11.74 -10.32 -23.85
CA PRO A 202 -11.51 -10.68 -25.25
C PRO A 202 -12.36 -9.84 -26.22
N ALA A 203 -11.81 -9.53 -27.38
CA ALA A 203 -12.43 -8.71 -28.43
C ALA A 203 -13.87 -9.12 -28.76
N HIS A 204 -14.13 -10.42 -28.94
CA HIS A 204 -15.44 -10.95 -29.29
C HIS A 204 -16.47 -10.84 -28.15
N ILE A 205 -16.04 -10.85 -26.90
CA ILE A 205 -16.89 -10.63 -25.71
C ILE A 205 -17.14 -9.13 -25.49
N ALA A 206 -16.14 -8.31 -25.79
CA ALA A 206 -16.23 -6.86 -25.69
C ALA A 206 -17.01 -6.23 -26.86
N GLY A 207 -17.22 -6.97 -27.96
CA GLY A 207 -17.80 -6.44 -29.20
C GLY A 207 -16.90 -5.40 -29.85
N THR A 208 -15.58 -5.56 -29.75
CA THR A 208 -14.56 -4.62 -30.23
C THR A 208 -13.57 -5.31 -31.17
N ASP A 209 -12.81 -4.54 -31.94
CA ASP A 209 -11.80 -5.07 -32.88
C ASP A 209 -10.53 -5.60 -32.17
N SER A 210 -10.36 -5.30 -30.88
CA SER A 210 -9.23 -5.72 -30.07
C SER A 210 -9.65 -5.96 -28.62
N ASP A 211 -8.85 -6.75 -27.92
CA ASP A 211 -9.01 -7.02 -26.50
C ASP A 211 -8.97 -5.73 -25.68
N ARG A 212 -9.75 -5.70 -24.60
CA ARG A 212 -9.91 -4.51 -23.78
C ARG A 212 -9.60 -4.78 -22.32
N THR A 213 -8.66 -4.03 -21.76
CA THR A 213 -8.41 -4.05 -20.33
C THR A 213 -9.41 -3.15 -19.60
N ILE A 214 -10.07 -3.69 -18.58
CA ILE A 214 -10.94 -2.94 -17.67
C ILE A 214 -10.64 -3.32 -16.22
N SER A 215 -10.99 -2.46 -15.26
CA SER A 215 -10.90 -2.84 -13.85
C SER A 215 -11.99 -3.84 -13.45
N LEU A 216 -11.71 -4.65 -12.43
CA LEU A 216 -12.67 -5.58 -11.84
C LEU A 216 -13.89 -4.85 -11.29
N LEU A 217 -13.73 -3.62 -10.79
CA LEU A 217 -14.84 -2.73 -10.42
C LEU A 217 -15.76 -2.46 -11.61
N LYS A 218 -15.17 -2.07 -12.76
CA LYS A 218 -15.94 -1.78 -13.97
C LYS A 218 -16.66 -3.04 -14.48
N ALA A 219 -15.99 -4.19 -14.40
CA ALA A 219 -16.57 -5.49 -14.74
C ALA A 219 -17.76 -5.85 -13.83
N LEU A 220 -17.61 -5.73 -12.51
CA LEU A 220 -18.69 -5.99 -11.55
C LEU A 220 -19.92 -5.12 -11.83
N ILE A 221 -19.73 -3.84 -12.08
CA ILE A 221 -20.85 -2.92 -12.34
C ILE A 221 -21.48 -3.20 -13.71
N HIS A 222 -20.68 -3.50 -14.73
CA HIS A 222 -21.16 -3.77 -16.08
C HIS A 222 -21.94 -5.09 -16.16
N TYR A 223 -21.44 -6.16 -15.55
CA TYR A 223 -22.02 -7.50 -15.59
C TYR A 223 -22.88 -7.85 -14.38
N CYS A 224 -23.32 -6.86 -13.59
CA CYS A 224 -24.06 -7.11 -12.35
C CYS A 224 -25.35 -7.91 -12.56
N ASP A 225 -26.07 -7.67 -13.65
CA ASP A 225 -27.32 -8.38 -13.94
C ASP A 225 -27.08 -9.85 -14.31
N SER A 226 -26.02 -10.12 -15.09
CA SER A 226 -25.58 -11.50 -15.39
C SER A 226 -25.12 -12.23 -14.13
N LEU A 227 -24.40 -11.57 -13.23
CA LEU A 227 -23.98 -12.14 -11.95
C LEU A 227 -25.16 -12.33 -10.99
N ALA A 228 -26.21 -11.49 -11.05
CA ALA A 228 -27.45 -11.70 -10.32
C ALA A 228 -28.20 -12.94 -10.84
N GLY A 229 -28.25 -13.10 -12.17
CA GLY A 229 -28.78 -14.27 -12.86
C GLY A 229 -27.94 -15.53 -12.68
N GLY A 230 -26.70 -15.40 -12.22
CA GLY A 230 -25.79 -16.49 -11.87
C GLY A 230 -25.09 -17.11 -13.06
N VAL A 231 -23.76 -17.20 -12.95
CA VAL A 231 -22.86 -17.72 -13.98
C VAL A 231 -22.41 -19.13 -13.62
N ARG A 232 -22.15 -19.98 -14.62
CA ARG A 232 -21.97 -21.44 -14.43
C ARG A 232 -20.59 -21.90 -14.88
N SER A 233 -20.05 -22.90 -14.17
CA SER A 233 -18.74 -23.48 -14.51
C SER A 233 -18.76 -24.35 -15.77
N ILE A 234 -19.93 -24.74 -16.25
CA ILE A 234 -20.09 -25.62 -17.42
C ILE A 234 -19.98 -24.88 -18.76
N SER A 235 -20.05 -23.55 -18.73
CA SER A 235 -19.91 -22.71 -19.93
C SER A 235 -18.46 -22.66 -20.39
N ASP A 236 -18.25 -22.63 -21.71
CA ASP A 236 -16.92 -22.46 -22.31
C ASP A 236 -16.32 -21.13 -21.84
N PRO A 237 -15.08 -21.09 -21.32
CA PRO A 237 -14.42 -19.86 -20.90
C PRO A 237 -14.35 -18.75 -21.97
N ASN A 238 -14.42 -19.11 -23.26
CA ASN A 238 -14.42 -18.18 -24.38
C ASN A 238 -15.82 -17.66 -24.71
N GLU A 239 -16.88 -18.19 -24.13
CA GLU A 239 -18.24 -17.65 -24.25
C GLU A 239 -18.54 -16.70 -23.08
N ASP A 240 -19.47 -15.77 -23.28
CA ASP A 240 -19.82 -14.73 -22.30
C ASP A 240 -20.03 -15.27 -20.87
N GLN A 241 -20.78 -16.36 -20.73
CA GLN A 241 -21.06 -16.96 -19.41
C GLN A 241 -19.83 -17.60 -18.76
N GLY A 242 -18.98 -18.27 -19.54
CA GLY A 242 -17.76 -18.87 -19.01
C GLY A 242 -16.70 -17.81 -18.69
N PHE A 243 -16.57 -16.77 -19.52
CA PHE A 243 -15.71 -15.64 -19.23
C PHE A 243 -16.06 -15.01 -17.89
N LEU A 244 -17.35 -14.74 -17.67
CA LEU A 244 -17.82 -14.17 -16.41
C LEU A 244 -17.60 -15.11 -15.23
N TYR A 245 -17.76 -16.42 -15.39
CA TYR A 245 -17.47 -17.37 -14.31
C TYR A 245 -15.97 -17.36 -13.95
N TYR A 246 -15.10 -17.61 -14.93
CA TYR A 246 -13.68 -17.88 -14.69
C TYR A 246 -12.83 -16.63 -14.46
N TYR A 247 -13.11 -15.52 -15.15
CA TYR A 247 -12.25 -14.34 -15.12
C TYR A 247 -12.82 -13.19 -14.29
N VAL A 248 -14.11 -13.22 -13.94
CA VAL A 248 -14.75 -12.15 -13.14
C VAL A 248 -15.22 -12.69 -11.79
N ALA A 249 -16.11 -13.69 -11.79
CA ALA A 249 -16.80 -14.13 -10.57
C ALA A 249 -15.84 -14.77 -9.56
N LEU A 250 -14.87 -15.59 -9.99
CA LEU A 250 -13.88 -16.16 -9.09
C LEU A 250 -13.02 -15.09 -8.38
N LYS A 251 -12.66 -14.00 -9.07
CA LYS A 251 -11.92 -12.87 -8.48
C LYS A 251 -12.75 -12.06 -7.48
N LEU A 252 -14.08 -12.15 -7.54
CA LEU A 252 -14.99 -11.45 -6.62
C LEU A 252 -15.31 -12.26 -5.33
N LEU A 253 -14.99 -13.55 -5.30
CA LEU A 253 -15.25 -14.43 -4.14
C LEU A 253 -14.49 -14.01 -2.87
N PRO A 254 -13.19 -13.63 -2.91
CA PRO A 254 -12.46 -13.22 -1.71
C PRO A 254 -13.07 -12.00 -1.01
N PHE A 255 -13.71 -11.12 -1.78
CA PHE A 255 -14.42 -9.93 -1.28
C PHE A 255 -15.86 -10.23 -0.84
N GLN A 256 -16.27 -11.50 -0.89
CA GLN A 256 -17.62 -11.98 -0.61
C GLN A 256 -18.71 -11.22 -1.39
N LEU A 257 -18.39 -10.65 -2.55
CA LEU A 257 -19.36 -9.93 -3.39
C LEU A 257 -20.18 -10.87 -4.25
N VAL A 258 -19.65 -12.06 -4.48
CA VAL A 258 -20.37 -13.19 -5.05
C VAL A 258 -20.23 -14.38 -4.12
N LYS A 259 -21.06 -15.40 -4.32
CA LYS A 259 -21.04 -16.65 -3.55
C LYS A 259 -21.38 -17.82 -4.46
N TYR A 260 -20.97 -19.02 -4.06
CA TYR A 260 -21.51 -20.23 -4.65
C TYR A 260 -23.00 -20.35 -4.32
N ASP A 261 -23.80 -20.66 -5.33
CA ASP A 261 -25.21 -20.97 -5.17
C ASP A 261 -25.39 -22.37 -4.57
N LYS A 262 -26.47 -22.58 -3.82
CA LYS A 262 -26.80 -23.92 -3.29
C LYS A 262 -27.55 -24.69 -4.37
N LEU A 263 -26.85 -25.58 -5.06
CA LEU A 263 -27.43 -26.47 -6.06
C LEU A 263 -27.71 -27.87 -5.48
N PRO A 264 -28.68 -28.63 -6.03
CA PRO A 264 -28.89 -30.02 -5.67
C PRO A 264 -27.63 -30.87 -5.88
N ALA A 265 -27.43 -31.88 -5.03
CA ALA A 265 -26.26 -32.76 -5.09
C ALA A 265 -26.12 -33.54 -6.42
N SER A 266 -27.21 -33.67 -7.18
CA SER A 266 -27.24 -34.29 -8.51
C SER A 266 -26.64 -33.42 -9.63
N VAL A 267 -26.24 -32.18 -9.33
CA VAL A 267 -25.71 -31.25 -10.32
C VAL A 267 -24.17 -31.21 -10.24
N HIS A 268 -23.50 -31.56 -11.33
CA HIS A 268 -22.03 -31.65 -11.41
C HIS A 268 -21.34 -30.35 -11.86
N TRP A 269 -22.08 -29.24 -11.94
CA TRP A 269 -21.53 -27.91 -12.25
C TRP A 269 -21.79 -26.94 -11.11
N ARG A 270 -20.93 -25.93 -10.99
CA ARG A 270 -21.05 -24.89 -9.96
C ARG A 270 -21.67 -23.63 -10.54
N ARG A 271 -22.44 -22.92 -9.73
CA ARG A 271 -22.97 -21.60 -10.05
C ARG A 271 -22.45 -20.58 -9.06
N ILE A 272 -22.01 -19.43 -9.57
CA ILE A 272 -21.68 -18.28 -8.74
C ILE A 272 -22.71 -17.19 -9.00
N VAL A 273 -23.27 -16.64 -7.92
CA VAL A 273 -24.30 -15.59 -7.94
C VAL A 273 -23.85 -14.40 -7.10
N LEU A 274 -24.39 -13.21 -7.37
CA LEU A 274 -24.23 -12.07 -6.46
C LEU A 274 -24.64 -12.43 -5.02
N SER A 275 -23.82 -12.03 -4.07
CA SER A 275 -24.12 -12.18 -2.65
C SER A 275 -24.97 -11.01 -2.15
N ALA A 276 -25.44 -11.09 -0.90
CA ALA A 276 -26.06 -9.93 -0.25
C ALA A 276 -25.10 -8.74 -0.13
N ASN A 277 -23.81 -8.99 0.05
CA ASN A 277 -22.78 -7.94 0.08
C ASN A 277 -22.54 -7.35 -1.31
N GLY A 278 -22.52 -8.18 -2.36
CA GLY A 278 -22.44 -7.71 -3.74
C GLY A 278 -23.61 -6.83 -4.14
N LEU A 279 -24.84 -7.22 -3.77
CA LEU A 279 -26.02 -6.42 -4.04
C LEU A 279 -25.96 -5.07 -3.30
N LYS A 280 -25.59 -5.08 -2.01
CA LYS A 280 -25.37 -3.84 -1.23
C LYS A 280 -24.34 -2.94 -1.90
N PHE A 281 -23.23 -3.51 -2.39
CA PHE A 281 -22.16 -2.78 -3.06
C PHE A 281 -22.66 -2.10 -4.33
N VAL A 282 -23.27 -2.88 -5.23
CA VAL A 282 -23.77 -2.38 -6.52
C VAL A 282 -24.84 -1.31 -6.31
N SER A 283 -25.79 -1.52 -5.39
CA SER A 283 -26.83 -0.55 -5.07
C SER A 283 -26.25 0.75 -4.48
N HIS A 284 -25.28 0.65 -3.58
CA HIS A 284 -24.63 1.83 -3.00
C HIS A 284 -23.82 2.60 -4.06
N PHE A 285 -23.07 1.90 -4.90
CA PHE A 285 -22.30 2.50 -6.00
C PHE A 285 -23.22 3.21 -7.02
N LYS A 286 -24.31 2.56 -7.46
CA LYS A 286 -25.29 3.15 -8.37
C LYS A 286 -25.93 4.41 -7.77
N ARG A 287 -26.25 4.40 -6.46
CA ARG A 287 -26.79 5.57 -5.74
C ARG A 287 -25.83 6.76 -5.74
N LEU A 288 -24.56 6.54 -5.41
CA LEU A 288 -23.54 7.60 -5.40
C LEU A 288 -23.31 8.16 -6.81
N ARG A 289 -23.26 7.31 -7.84
CA ARG A 289 -23.09 7.76 -9.23
C ARG A 289 -24.29 8.56 -9.73
N ALA A 290 -25.51 8.25 -9.27
CA ALA A 290 -26.70 9.02 -9.60
C ALA A 290 -26.68 10.41 -8.94
N ALA A 291 -26.27 10.50 -7.66
CA ALA A 291 -26.14 11.77 -6.93
C ALA A 291 -25.12 12.72 -7.58
N LEU A 292 -23.99 12.20 -8.07
CA LEU A 292 -23.00 13.01 -8.80
C LEU A 292 -23.55 13.56 -10.13
N ARG A 293 -24.40 12.80 -10.82
CA ARG A 293 -25.03 13.22 -12.09
C ARG A 293 -26.16 14.23 -11.93
N THR A 294 -26.70 14.39 -10.71
CA THR A 294 -27.72 15.39 -10.40
C THR A 294 -27.09 16.71 -9.95
N ASP A 295 -25.93 16.69 -9.28
CA ASP A 295 -25.19 17.90 -8.91
C ASP A 295 -24.60 18.63 -10.15
N ASP A 296 -24.17 17.90 -11.18
CA ASP A 296 -23.66 18.49 -12.43
C ASP A 296 -24.76 19.07 -13.35
N ARG A 297 -26.05 18.81 -13.08
CA ARG A 297 -27.18 19.40 -13.83
C ARG A 297 -27.78 20.63 -13.16
N ASN A 298 -27.42 20.89 -11.90
CA ASN A 298 -27.86 22.04 -11.11
C ASN A 298 -26.77 23.12 -10.98
N LYS A 299 -25.71 23.02 -11.78
CA LYS A 299 -24.68 24.05 -12.01
C LYS A 299 -24.69 24.44 -13.48
#